data_AF-A0A379JKU9-F1
#
_entry.id   AF-A0A379JKU9-F1
#
_cell.length_a   1.000
_cell.length_b   1.000
_cell.length_c   1.000
_cell.angle_alpha   90.00
_cell.angle_beta   90.00
_cell.angle_gamma   90.00
#
_symmetry.space_group_name_H-M   'P 1'
#
loop_
_entity.id
_entity.type
_entity.pdbx_description
1 polymer ?
#
loop_
_entity_poly.entity_id
_entity_poly.type
_entity_poly.pdbx_seq_one_letter_code
_entity_poly.pdbx_strand_id
1 'polypeptide(L)'
;MTHRRPGPGKYLADRDVCPTGLARLSYDQARDLLDAATAVDGPGTGWDLHELRHSGLTHLGESGASLLELMAKSRHRKAENLRRYFKPSPQAMRELTSILGPGAERRR
;
A
#
# COMPACT_ATOMS: atom_id res chain seq x y z
N MET A 1 19.74 15.62 -9.07
CA MET A 1 19.47 14.15 -9.11
C MET A 1 20.23 13.44 -10.24
N THR A 2 21.50 13.76 -10.51
CA THR A 2 22.31 13.17 -11.59
C THR A 2 23.29 12.07 -11.13
N HIS A 3 23.42 11.83 -9.82
CA HIS A 3 24.39 10.89 -9.24
C HIS A 3 23.93 9.42 -9.15
N ARG A 4 22.81 9.05 -9.79
CA ARG A 4 22.26 7.68 -9.69
C ARG A 4 22.66 6.76 -10.84
N ARG A 5 23.55 7.17 -11.74
CA ARG A 5 24.07 6.25 -12.77
C ARG A 5 24.97 5.19 -12.11
N PRO A 6 24.91 3.92 -12.54
CA PRO A 6 25.86 2.91 -12.09
C PRO A 6 27.28 3.39 -12.31
N GLY A 7 28.14 3.23 -11.29
CA GLY A 7 29.56 3.54 -11.44
C GLY A 7 30.24 2.63 -12.47
N PRO A 8 31.39 3.02 -13.02
CA PRO A 8 32.15 2.18 -13.95
C PRO A 8 32.36 0.77 -13.37
N GLY A 9 32.06 -0.26 -14.16
CA GLY A 9 32.19 -1.67 -13.73
C GLY A 9 31.05 -2.21 -12.84
N LYS A 10 30.05 -1.39 -12.48
CA LYS A 10 28.84 -1.86 -11.80
C LYS A 10 27.75 -2.20 -12.82
N TYR A 11 27.50 -3.49 -13.00
CA TYR A 11 26.40 -3.99 -13.82
C TYR A 11 25.18 -4.25 -12.94
N LEU A 12 24.06 -3.59 -13.25
CA LEU A 12 22.79 -3.79 -12.56
C LEU A 12 21.87 -4.63 -13.44
N ALA A 13 20.95 -5.36 -12.82
CA ALA A 13 19.88 -6.03 -13.56
C ALA A 13 18.93 -5.00 -14.18
N ASP A 14 18.35 -5.31 -15.33
CA ASP A 14 17.42 -4.41 -16.03
C ASP A 14 16.25 -3.94 -15.14
N ARG A 15 15.80 -4.78 -14.21
CA ARG A 15 14.74 -4.46 -13.24
C ARG A 15 15.11 -3.33 -12.27
N ASP A 16 16.40 -3.09 -12.05
CA ASP A 16 16.94 -2.13 -11.09
C ASP A 16 17.49 -0.88 -11.78
N VAL A 17 17.16 -0.70 -13.07
CA VAL A 17 17.47 0.50 -13.85
C VAL A 17 16.17 1.08 -14.40
N CYS A 18 15.92 2.37 -14.19
CA CYS A 18 14.75 3.02 -14.77
C CYS A 18 14.97 3.34 -16.26
N PRO A 19 13.92 3.67 -17.03
CA PRO A 19 14.05 4.00 -18.46
C PRO A 19 15.02 5.16 -18.78
N THR A 20 15.30 6.04 -17.82
CA THR A 20 16.27 7.14 -17.96
C THR A 20 17.71 6.76 -17.56
N GLY A 21 17.96 5.47 -17.30
CA GLY A 21 19.29 4.94 -17.00
C GLY A 21 19.78 5.16 -15.57
N LEU A 22 18.89 5.51 -14.64
CA LEU A 22 19.22 5.68 -13.23
C LEU A 22 19.01 4.37 -12.48
N ALA A 23 19.96 4.04 -11.61
CA ALA A 23 19.85 2.92 -10.70
C ALA A 23 18.66 3.11 -9.74
N ARG A 24 18.10 1.97 -9.33
CA ARG A 24 17.12 1.87 -8.26
C ARG A 24 17.64 2.54 -6.99
N LEU A 25 16.74 3.19 -6.28
CA LEU A 25 17.03 3.81 -4.99
C LEU A 25 17.38 2.73 -3.96
N SER A 26 18.42 3.00 -3.17
CA SER A 26 18.57 2.29 -1.89
C SER A 26 17.40 2.64 -0.96
N TYR A 27 17.22 1.85 0.10
CA TYR A 27 16.18 2.11 1.09
C TYR A 27 16.35 3.50 1.73
N ASP A 28 17.58 3.86 2.12
CA ASP A 28 17.87 5.16 2.73
C ASP A 28 17.60 6.30 1.77
N GLN A 29 18.04 6.19 0.51
CA GLN A 29 17.76 7.20 -0.50
C GLN A 29 16.27 7.38 -0.75
N ALA A 30 15.49 6.29 -0.76
CA ALA A 30 14.03 6.38 -0.91
C ALA A 30 13.38 7.04 0.31
N ARG A 31 13.87 6.75 1.52
CA ARG A 31 13.41 7.40 2.75
C ARG A 31 13.69 8.90 2.73
N ASP A 32 14.94 9.30 2.45
CA ASP A 32 15.35 10.70 2.44
C ASP A 32 14.59 11.52 1.38
N LEU A 33 14.34 10.91 0.22
CA LEU A 33 13.53 11.53 -0.84
C LEU A 33 12.06 11.70 -0.44
N LEU A 34 11.48 10.71 0.24
CA LEU A 34 10.11 10.80 0.70
C LEU A 34 9.97 11.84 1.81
N ASP A 35 10.87 11.80 2.80
CA ASP A 35 10.94 12.79 3.86
C ASP A 35 11.01 14.20 3.29
N ALA A 36 12.00 14.47 2.42
CA ALA A 36 12.17 15.79 1.82
C ALA A 36 10.96 16.25 0.98
N ALA A 37 10.21 15.32 0.38
CA ALA A 37 9.03 15.64 -0.43
C ALA A 37 7.75 15.90 0.40
N THR A 38 7.72 15.43 1.65
CA THR A 38 6.51 15.45 2.50
C THR A 38 6.70 16.23 3.80
N ALA A 39 7.94 16.61 4.12
CA ALA A 39 8.31 17.46 5.24
C ALA A 39 7.71 18.86 5.06
N VAL A 40 6.69 19.16 5.87
CA VAL A 40 6.07 20.50 5.95
C VAL A 40 6.74 21.38 7.01
N ASP A 41 7.32 20.75 8.04
CA ASP A 41 7.90 21.43 9.22
C ASP A 41 9.43 21.30 9.30
N GLY A 42 10.08 21.07 8.16
CA GLY A 42 11.54 20.97 8.03
C GLY A 42 12.07 19.53 7.91
N PRO A 43 13.37 19.34 7.62
CA PRO A 43 13.94 18.02 7.33
C PRO A 43 13.75 17.02 8.49
N GLY A 44 13.43 15.77 8.18
CA GLY A 44 13.16 14.73 9.17
C GLY A 44 11.75 14.76 9.78
N THR A 45 10.88 15.67 9.33
CA THR A 45 9.47 15.74 9.74
C THR A 45 8.51 15.17 8.69
N GLY A 46 9.04 14.70 7.57
CA GLY A 46 8.26 14.07 6.52
C GLY A 46 7.93 12.61 6.81
N TRP A 47 7.26 12.00 5.86
CA TRP A 47 6.78 10.63 5.94
C TRP A 47 7.91 9.62 5.76
N ASP A 48 7.79 8.49 6.45
CA ASP A 48 8.61 7.32 6.19
C ASP A 48 7.93 6.33 5.21
N LEU A 49 8.71 5.35 4.74
CA LEU A 49 8.23 4.33 3.79
C LEU A 49 7.19 3.38 4.41
N HIS A 50 7.14 3.28 5.74
CA HIS A 50 6.16 2.50 6.48
C HIS A 50 4.80 3.21 6.51
N GLU A 51 4.78 4.51 6.73
CA GLU A 51 3.59 5.36 6.65
C GLU A 51 3.00 5.38 5.25
N LEU A 52 3.85 5.45 4.22
CA LEU A 52 3.40 5.28 2.83
C LEU A 52 2.74 3.91 2.60
N ARG A 53 3.31 2.85 3.16
CA ARG A 53 2.70 1.50 3.10
C ARG A 53 1.36 1.46 3.83
N HIS A 54 1.24 2.11 4.98
CA HIS A 54 0.00 2.23 5.73
C HIS A 54 -1.10 2.92 4.92
N SER A 55 -0.79 4.07 4.34
CA SER A 55 -1.73 4.82 3.49
C SER A 55 -2.22 3.97 2.31
N GLY A 56 -1.31 3.27 1.62
CA GLY A 56 -1.69 2.39 0.52
C GLY A 56 -2.64 1.26 0.92
N LEU A 57 -2.45 0.64 2.10
CA LEU A 57 -3.37 -0.38 2.60
C LEU A 57 -4.71 0.20 3.02
N THR A 58 -4.73 1.38 3.63
CA THR A 58 -5.95 2.09 4.00
C THR A 58 -6.79 2.38 2.76
N HIS A 59 -6.20 2.94 1.69
CA HIS A 59 -6.93 3.25 0.47
C HIS A 59 -7.41 2.00 -0.29
N LEU A 60 -6.63 0.92 -0.31
CA LEU A 60 -7.10 -0.36 -0.85
C LEU A 60 -8.31 -0.88 -0.07
N GLY A 61 -8.26 -0.79 1.25
CA GLY A 61 -9.37 -1.11 2.14
C GLY A 61 -10.63 -0.30 1.85
N GLU A 62 -10.48 1.02 1.73
CA GLU A 62 -11.58 1.95 1.40
C GLU A 62 -12.18 1.71 0.02
N SER A 63 -11.36 1.22 -0.92
CA SER A 63 -11.81 0.80 -2.26
C SER A 63 -12.55 -0.54 -2.26
N GLY A 64 -12.74 -1.15 -1.08
CA GLY A 64 -13.48 -2.41 -0.91
C GLY A 64 -12.65 -3.68 -1.08
N ALA A 65 -11.31 -3.59 -1.04
CA ALA A 65 -10.47 -4.77 -1.10
C ALA A 65 -10.79 -5.76 0.03
N SER A 66 -10.91 -7.03 -0.33
CA SER A 66 -11.09 -8.11 0.62
C SER A 66 -9.84 -8.32 1.49
N LEU A 67 -10.02 -8.98 2.63
CA LEU A 67 -8.92 -9.29 3.54
C LEU A 67 -7.83 -10.16 2.86
N LEU A 68 -8.21 -11.06 1.95
CA LEU A 68 -7.27 -11.90 1.20
C LEU A 68 -6.46 -11.10 0.18
N GLU A 69 -7.07 -10.14 -0.51
CA GLU A 69 -6.36 -9.23 -1.43
C GLU A 69 -5.38 -8.34 -0.67
N LEU A 70 -5.81 -7.80 0.47
CA LEU A 70 -4.93 -7.05 1.37
C LEU A 70 -3.76 -7.92 1.83
N MET A 71 -3.98 -9.19 2.20
CA MET A 71 -2.91 -10.13 2.56
C MET A 71 -1.95 -10.39 1.40
N ALA A 72 -2.46 -10.71 0.21
CA ALA A 72 -1.65 -10.99 -0.97
C ALA A 72 -0.77 -9.77 -1.34
N LYS A 73 -1.35 -8.58 -1.36
CA LYS A 73 -0.63 -7.34 -1.70
C LYS A 73 0.41 -6.97 -0.64
N SER A 74 0.08 -7.16 0.63
CA SER A 74 0.92 -6.75 1.75
C SER A 74 1.86 -7.86 2.26
N ARG A 75 1.72 -9.09 1.76
CA ARG A 75 2.45 -10.28 2.20
C ARG A 75 2.34 -10.57 3.71
N HIS A 76 1.27 -10.13 4.36
CA HIS A 76 1.00 -10.51 5.74
C HIS A 76 0.52 -11.96 5.80
N ARG A 77 1.08 -12.74 6.74
CA ARG A 77 0.66 -14.12 7.00
C ARG A 77 -0.57 -14.21 7.91
N LYS A 78 -0.72 -13.24 8.82
CA LYS A 78 -1.82 -13.19 9.79
C LYS A 78 -2.81 -12.11 9.40
N ALA A 79 -4.05 -12.50 9.21
CA ALA A 79 -5.15 -11.61 8.86
C ALA A 79 -5.42 -10.55 9.96
N GLU A 80 -5.14 -10.89 11.22
CA GLU A 80 -5.27 -10.00 12.38
C GLU A 80 -4.55 -8.66 12.21
N ASN A 81 -3.37 -8.67 11.59
CA ASN A 81 -2.55 -7.48 11.38
C ASN A 81 -3.14 -6.51 10.34
N LEU A 82 -4.11 -6.96 9.55
CA LEU A 82 -4.75 -6.19 8.48
C LEU A 82 -6.17 -5.76 8.81
N ARG A 83 -6.73 -6.20 9.95
CA ARG A 83 -8.10 -5.87 10.36
C ARG A 83 -8.40 -4.37 10.29
N ARG A 84 -7.42 -3.51 10.61
CA ARG A 84 -7.57 -2.05 10.57
C ARG A 84 -7.79 -1.46 9.17
N TYR A 85 -7.36 -2.16 8.11
CA TYR A 85 -7.56 -1.71 6.73
C TYR A 85 -8.80 -2.34 6.10
N PHE A 86 -9.32 -3.43 6.66
CA PHE A 86 -10.53 -4.04 6.12
C PHE A 86 -11.74 -3.18 6.44
N LYS A 87 -12.22 -2.42 5.44
CA LYS A 87 -13.35 -1.50 5.55
C LYS A 87 -14.47 -1.93 4.59
N PRO A 88 -15.30 -2.94 4.94
CA PRO A 88 -16.40 -3.36 4.08
C PRO A 88 -17.37 -2.21 3.85
N SER A 89 -17.81 -2.03 2.60
CA SER A 89 -18.73 -0.95 2.28
C SER A 89 -20.10 -1.18 2.93
N PRO A 90 -20.84 -0.12 3.29
CA PRO A 90 -22.21 -0.27 3.79
C PRO A 90 -23.12 -1.06 2.84
N GLN A 91 -22.90 -0.93 1.53
CA GLN A 91 -23.63 -1.68 0.52
C GLN A 91 -23.33 -3.19 0.61
N ALA A 92 -22.06 -3.59 0.67
CA ALA A 92 -21.68 -4.99 0.81
C ALA A 92 -22.28 -5.61 2.09
N MET A 93 -22.33 -4.85 3.19
CA MET A 93 -22.98 -5.31 4.42
C MET A 93 -24.50 -5.46 4.31
N ARG A 94 -25.17 -4.58 3.55
CA ARG A 94 -26.60 -4.69 3.27
C ARG A 94 -26.91 -5.90 2.40
N GLU A 95 -26.12 -6.16 1.37
CA GLU A 95 -26.25 -7.33 0.50
C GLU A 95 -26.07 -8.63 1.30
N LEU A 96 -25.02 -8.71 2.13
CA LEU A 96 -24.82 -9.85 3.04
C LEU A 96 -26.01 -10.05 3.99
N THR A 97 -26.54 -8.97 4.55
CA THR A 97 -27.71 -9.02 5.44
C THR A 97 -28.97 -9.45 4.69
N SER A 98 -29.13 -9.05 3.43
CA SER A 98 -30.26 -9.48 2.58
C SER A 98 -30.22 -10.97 2.30
N ILE A 99 -29.02 -11.54 2.13
CA ILE A 99 -28.84 -12.99 1.91
C ILE A 99 -29.18 -13.78 3.18
N LEU A 100 -28.77 -13.27 4.34
CA LEU A 100 -28.95 -13.95 5.64
C LEU A 100 -30.30 -13.66 6.30
N GLY A 101 -31.01 -12.63 5.85
CA GLY A 101 -32.29 -12.21 6.40
C GLY A 101 -33.37 -13.28 6.22
N PRO A 102 -34.43 -13.28 7.06
CA PRO A 102 -35.55 -14.19 6.86
C PRO A 102 -36.14 -13.98 5.46
N GLY A 103 -36.26 -15.06 4.70
CA GLY A 103 -36.89 -15.02 3.38
C GLY A 103 -38.26 -14.33 3.48
N ALA A 104 -38.60 -13.51 2.48
CA ALA A 104 -39.88 -12.81 2.39
C ALA A 104 -41.10 -13.75 2.55
N GLU A 105 -40.90 -15.06 2.42
CA GLU A 105 -41.87 -16.12 2.61
C GLU A 105 -42.27 -16.38 4.07
N ARG A 106 -41.46 -16.01 5.08
CA ARG A 106 -41.82 -16.18 6.51
C ARG A 106 -42.84 -15.16 7.04
N ARG A 107 -43.31 -14.23 6.21
CA ARG A 107 -44.29 -13.18 6.59
C ARG A 107 -45.68 -13.38 5.98
N ARG A 108 -45.99 -14.58 5.46
CA ARG A 108 -47.35 -14.93 5.04
C ARG A 108 -48.08 -15.72 6.12
#